data_AF-A0A7S3C0Z9-F1
#
_entry.id   AF-A0A7S3C0Z9-F1
#
_cell.length_a   1.000
_cell.length_b   1.000
_cell.length_c   1.000
_cell.angle_alpha   90.00
_cell.angle_beta   90.00
_cell.angle_gamma   90.00
#
_symmetry.space_group_name_H-M   'P 1'
#
loop_
_entity.id
_entity.type
_entity.pdbx_description
1 polymer ?
#
loop_
_entity_poly.entity_id
_entity_poly.type
_entity_poly.pdbx_seq_one_letter_code
_entity_poly.pdbx_strand_id
1 'polypeptide(L)'
;DRFEMQALKESLREANATFDALRAMSGRDVVIFVASDTKAGLEMTREVFGVHNILSVEGTVVHSTAPGATEEVAKVKVAADFLGLAIADLHLSVGMSAFSGNSAAMGMGISRAGSKNMGSHIDLTPDEMHNLVGVRSNLERGSN
;
A
#
# COMPACT_ATOMS: atom_id res chain seq x y z
N ASP A 1 -4.70 -15.10 15.71
CA ASP A 1 -5.62 -13.99 16.04
C ASP A 1 -5.03 -12.79 16.78
N ARG A 2 -5.02 -12.68 18.12
CA ARG A 2 -4.61 -11.40 18.76
C ARG A 2 -3.13 -11.04 18.56
N PHE A 3 -2.24 -12.02 18.59
CA PHE A 3 -0.80 -11.82 18.37
C PHE A 3 -0.51 -11.38 16.92
N GLU A 4 -1.17 -11.99 15.94
CA GLU A 4 -1.04 -11.62 14.52
C GLU A 4 -1.57 -10.21 14.26
N MET A 5 -2.67 -9.84 14.93
CA MET A 5 -3.26 -8.51 14.81
C MET A 5 -2.38 -7.40 15.43
N GLN A 6 -1.68 -7.69 16.54
CA GLN A 6 -0.67 -6.76 17.08
C GLN A 6 0.56 -6.65 16.18
N ALA A 7 1.05 -7.77 15.64
CA ALA A 7 2.18 -7.76 14.70
C ALA A 7 1.86 -6.94 13.45
N LEU A 8 0.66 -7.11 12.88
CA LEU A 8 0.17 -6.31 11.77
C LEU A 8 0.14 -4.81 12.11
N LYS A 9 -0.38 -4.45 13.29
CA LYS A 9 -0.45 -3.05 13.73
C LYS A 9 0.92 -2.41 13.84
N GLU A 10 1.92 -3.16 14.31
CA GLU A 10 3.29 -2.66 14.41
C GLU A 10 3.93 -2.49 13.03
N SER A 11 3.78 -3.46 12.13
CA SER A 11 4.24 -3.32 10.74
C SER A 11 3.60 -2.12 10.03
N LEU A 12 2.33 -1.83 10.30
CA LEU A 12 1.67 -0.63 9.77
C LEU A 12 2.29 0.65 10.35
N ARG A 13 2.61 0.71 11.65
CA ARG A 13 3.24 1.90 12.23
C ARG A 13 4.59 2.20 11.60
N GLU A 14 5.39 1.18 11.34
CA GLU A 14 6.68 1.33 10.66
C GLU A 14 6.51 1.83 9.23
N ALA A 15 5.55 1.28 8.48
CA ALA A 15 5.22 1.78 7.15
C ALA A 15 4.76 3.25 7.17
N ASN A 16 4.02 3.66 8.22
CA ASN A 16 3.58 5.05 8.39
C ASN A 16 4.78 5.99 8.53
N ALA A 17 5.82 5.59 9.26
CA ALA A 17 7.02 6.40 9.40
C ALA A 17 7.72 6.64 8.03
N THR A 18 7.71 5.66 7.13
CA THR A 18 8.20 5.83 5.75
C THR A 18 7.34 6.83 4.97
N PHE A 19 6.01 6.76 5.07
CA PHE A 19 5.12 7.70 4.38
C PHE A 19 5.21 9.12 4.94
N ASP A 20 5.37 9.28 6.25
CA ASP A 20 5.61 10.57 6.91
C ASP A 20 6.93 11.19 6.43
N ALA A 21 8.00 10.40 6.32
CA ALA A 21 9.28 10.85 5.79
C ALA A 21 9.15 11.30 4.31
N LEU A 22 8.46 10.52 3.48
CA LEU A 22 8.20 10.86 2.08
C LEU A 22 7.39 12.16 1.95
N ARG A 23 6.36 12.33 2.78
CA ARG A 23 5.56 13.56 2.83
C ARG A 23 6.43 14.76 3.20
N ALA A 24 7.22 14.64 4.26
CA ALA A 24 8.08 15.71 4.75
C ALA A 24 9.15 16.11 3.72
N MET A 25 9.75 15.14 3.04
CA MET A 25 10.79 15.38 2.02
C MET A 25 10.24 15.94 0.72
N SER A 26 9.08 15.44 0.26
CA SER A 26 8.47 15.88 -0.99
C SER A 26 7.77 17.23 -0.87
N GLY A 27 7.32 17.60 0.34
CA GLY A 27 6.39 18.72 0.54
C GLY A 27 5.03 18.50 -0.12
N ARG A 28 4.71 17.27 -0.52
CA ARG A 28 3.49 16.88 -1.23
C ARG A 28 2.66 15.93 -0.39
N ASP A 29 1.36 15.89 -0.65
CA ASP A 29 0.50 14.90 -0.02
C ASP A 29 0.81 13.50 -0.53
N VAL A 30 0.93 12.56 0.41
CA VAL A 30 1.09 11.13 0.14
C VAL A 30 -0.29 10.48 0.12
N VAL A 31 -0.60 9.82 -0.99
CA VAL A 31 -1.82 9.02 -1.16
C VAL A 31 -1.45 7.56 -1.00
N ILE A 32 -2.16 6.86 -0.11
CA ILE A 32 -1.90 5.45 0.20
C ILE A 32 -3.04 4.61 -0.36
N PHE A 33 -2.73 3.74 -1.33
CA PHE A 33 -3.68 2.73 -1.80
C PHE A 33 -3.59 1.46 -0.95
N VAL A 34 -4.71 1.01 -0.38
CA VAL A 34 -4.77 -0.15 0.51
C VAL A 34 -5.58 -1.27 -0.12
N ALA A 35 -4.90 -2.33 -0.51
CA ALA A 35 -5.50 -3.61 -0.87
C ALA A 35 -5.52 -4.52 0.37
N SER A 36 -6.71 -4.81 0.90
CA SER A 36 -6.90 -5.73 2.01
C SER A 36 -8.03 -6.71 1.73
N ASP A 37 -7.87 -7.96 2.17
CA ASP A 37 -8.87 -9.02 2.13
C ASP A 37 -9.83 -8.96 3.33
N THR A 38 -9.57 -8.15 4.35
CA THR A 38 -10.41 -8.05 5.56
C THR A 38 -10.80 -6.60 5.89
N LYS A 39 -11.99 -6.43 6.46
CA LYS A 39 -12.47 -5.12 6.94
C LYS A 39 -11.61 -4.61 8.09
N ALA A 40 -11.27 -5.52 9.01
CA ALA A 40 -10.43 -5.21 10.17
C ALA A 40 -9.04 -4.73 9.75
N GLY A 41 -8.45 -5.34 8.71
CA GLY A 41 -7.17 -4.89 8.16
C GLY A 41 -7.25 -3.47 7.58
N LEU A 42 -8.32 -3.16 6.83
CA LEU A 42 -8.54 -1.82 6.30
C LEU A 42 -8.80 -0.78 7.40
N GLU A 43 -9.64 -1.09 8.38
CA GLU A 43 -9.94 -0.22 9.52
C GLU A 43 -8.68 0.07 10.36
N MET A 44 -7.85 -0.94 10.62
CA MET A 44 -6.58 -0.76 11.31
C MET A 44 -5.62 0.11 10.49
N THR A 45 -5.57 -0.08 9.18
CA THR A 45 -4.74 0.74 8.29
C THR A 45 -5.16 2.20 8.34
N ARG A 46 -6.47 2.47 8.38
CA ARG A 46 -7.01 3.82 8.55
C ARG A 46 -6.69 4.43 9.91
N GLU A 47 -6.74 3.64 10.97
CA GLU A 47 -6.37 4.08 12.31
C GLU A 47 -4.89 4.52 12.34
N VAL A 48 -4.00 3.76 11.70
CA VAL A 48 -2.56 4.01 11.74
C VAL A 48 -2.13 5.12 10.77
N PHE A 49 -2.67 5.14 9.55
CA PHE A 49 -2.29 6.09 8.50
C PHE A 49 -3.15 7.36 8.46
N GLY A 50 -3.93 7.64 9.51
CA GLY A 50 -5.03 8.62 9.48
C GLY A 50 -4.69 10.07 9.09
N VAL A 51 -3.40 10.42 8.96
CA VAL A 51 -2.92 11.71 8.46
C VAL A 51 -2.74 11.77 6.93
N HIS A 52 -2.85 10.62 6.26
CA HIS A 52 -2.68 10.46 4.82
C HIS A 52 -4.02 10.26 4.10
N ASN A 53 -4.04 10.56 2.80
CA ASN A 53 -5.21 10.28 1.97
C ASN A 53 -5.23 8.80 1.60
N ILE A 54 -6.17 8.04 2.19
CA ILE A 54 -6.28 6.60 1.97
C ILE A 54 -7.29 6.31 0.88
N LEU A 55 -6.83 5.66 -0.19
CA LEU A 55 -7.67 5.08 -1.23
C LEU A 55 -7.78 3.57 -1.00
N SER A 56 -8.97 3.04 -1.15
CA SER A 56 -9.22 1.60 -1.19
C SER A 56 -10.43 1.35 -2.05
N VAL A 57 -10.51 0.17 -2.65
CA VAL A 57 -11.73 -0.26 -3.36
C VAL A 57 -12.78 -0.64 -2.31
N GLU A 58 -13.42 0.39 -1.74
CA GLU A 58 -14.55 0.21 -0.84
C GLU A 58 -15.82 -0.07 -1.63
N GLY A 59 -16.09 -1.36 -1.78
CA GLY A 59 -17.32 -1.87 -2.38
C GLY A 59 -17.56 -3.32 -2.02
N THR A 60 -16.52 -4.07 -1.65
CA THR A 60 -16.65 -5.41 -1.10
C THR A 60 -15.34 -5.72 -0.39
N VAL A 61 -15.39 -5.93 0.92
CA VAL A 61 -14.30 -6.63 1.60
C VAL A 61 -14.32 -8.02 0.99
N VAL A 62 -13.40 -8.32 0.06
CA VAL A 62 -13.27 -9.64 -0.56
C VAL A 62 -12.54 -10.53 0.42
N HIS A 63 -13.18 -10.73 1.56
CA HIS A 63 -13.13 -12.02 2.18
C HIS A 63 -14.32 -12.78 1.60
N SER A 64 -14.14 -14.07 1.39
CA SER A 64 -15.20 -15.06 1.16
C SER A 64 -16.30 -15.08 2.25
N THR A 65 -16.31 -14.10 3.16
CA THR A 65 -17.21 -13.97 4.31
C THR A 65 -18.06 -12.71 4.30
N ALA A 66 -17.94 -11.81 3.30
CA ALA A 66 -18.87 -10.69 3.17
C ALA A 66 -20.25 -11.19 2.73
N PRO A 67 -21.31 -11.01 3.53
CA PRO A 67 -22.65 -11.44 3.15
C PRO A 67 -23.10 -10.75 1.85
N GLY A 68 -23.41 -11.54 0.80
CA GLY A 68 -23.90 -11.02 -0.48
C GLY A 68 -22.84 -10.71 -1.54
N ALA A 69 -21.54 -10.97 -1.27
CA ALA A 69 -20.52 -10.89 -2.31
C ALA A 69 -20.71 -12.00 -3.35
N THR A 70 -20.87 -11.64 -4.62
CA THR A 70 -20.83 -12.60 -5.73
C THR A 70 -19.38 -12.86 -6.14
N GLU A 71 -19.11 -13.99 -6.78
CA GLU A 71 -17.80 -14.31 -7.33
C GLU A 71 -17.32 -13.25 -8.34
N GLU A 72 -18.25 -12.71 -9.13
CA GLU A 72 -17.97 -11.64 -10.10
C GLU A 72 -17.52 -10.36 -9.40
N VAL A 73 -18.22 -9.94 -8.36
CA VAL A 73 -17.86 -8.77 -7.55
C VAL A 73 -16.49 -8.97 -6.87
N ALA A 74 -16.20 -10.18 -6.39
CA ALA A 74 -14.90 -10.52 -5.82
C ALA A 74 -13.78 -10.41 -6.87
N LYS A 75 -13.97 -10.92 -8.08
CA LYS A 75 -13.01 -10.83 -9.19
C LYS A 75 -12.75 -9.38 -9.61
N VAL A 76 -13.79 -8.57 -9.74
CA VAL A 76 -13.66 -7.15 -10.11
C VAL A 76 -12.85 -6.40 -9.07
N LYS A 77 -13.11 -6.62 -7.77
CA LYS A 77 -12.33 -5.97 -6.70
C LYS A 77 -10.89 -6.43 -6.69
N VAL A 78 -10.62 -7.74 -6.80
CA VAL A 78 -9.24 -8.26 -6.88
C VAL A 78 -8.49 -7.63 -8.06
N ALA A 79 -9.13 -7.49 -9.22
CA ALA A 79 -8.54 -6.82 -10.37
C ALA A 79 -8.29 -5.32 -10.12
N ALA A 80 -9.24 -4.62 -9.50
CA ALA A 80 -9.09 -3.20 -9.17
C ALA A 80 -7.97 -2.96 -8.15
N ASP A 81 -7.88 -3.80 -7.11
CA ASP A 81 -6.77 -3.78 -6.15
C ASP A 81 -5.43 -4.02 -6.84
N PHE A 82 -5.40 -4.99 -7.75
CA PHE A 82 -4.19 -5.33 -8.47
C PHE A 82 -3.70 -4.16 -9.31
N LEU A 83 -4.60 -3.49 -10.04
CA LEU A 83 -4.29 -2.29 -10.82
C LEU A 83 -3.86 -1.12 -9.93
N GLY A 84 -4.53 -0.90 -8.81
CA GLY A 84 -4.17 0.15 -7.85
C GLY A 84 -2.76 -0.05 -7.27
N LEU A 85 -2.38 -1.28 -6.96
CA LEU A 85 -1.02 -1.61 -6.54
C LEU A 85 0.01 -1.47 -7.68
N ALA A 86 -0.33 -1.89 -8.91
CA ALA A 86 0.59 -1.85 -10.04
C ALA A 86 0.99 -0.43 -10.46
N ILE A 87 0.12 0.57 -10.25
CA ILE A 87 0.41 1.96 -10.56
C ILE A 87 1.06 2.73 -9.41
N ALA A 88 1.28 2.10 -8.25
CA ALA A 88 1.87 2.76 -7.10
C ALA A 88 3.35 3.05 -7.31
N ASP A 89 3.81 4.24 -6.90
CA ASP A 89 5.22 4.62 -6.97
C ASP A 89 6.08 3.79 -5.99
N LEU A 90 5.49 3.46 -4.84
CA LEU A 90 6.05 2.59 -3.81
C LEU A 90 5.02 1.53 -3.44
N HIS A 91 5.42 0.26 -3.53
CA HIS A 91 4.59 -0.87 -3.16
C HIS A 91 5.15 -1.57 -1.93
N LEU A 92 4.34 -1.64 -0.87
CA LEU A 92 4.64 -2.32 0.38
C LEU A 92 3.69 -3.48 0.59
N SER A 93 4.21 -4.66 0.92
CA SER A 93 3.38 -5.81 1.31
C SER A 93 3.70 -6.33 2.70
N VAL A 94 2.66 -6.61 3.48
CA VAL A 94 2.77 -7.28 4.78
C VAL A 94 2.60 -8.78 4.58
N GLY A 95 3.69 -9.54 4.81
CA GLY A 95 3.70 -10.99 4.66
C GLY A 95 3.93 -11.49 3.23
N MET A 96 3.96 -12.82 3.10
CA MET A 96 4.19 -13.50 1.83
C MET A 96 2.86 -13.75 1.11
N SER A 97 2.53 -12.94 0.10
CA SER A 97 1.36 -13.12 -0.75
C SER A 97 1.75 -13.21 -2.22
N ALA A 98 1.24 -14.22 -2.92
CA ALA A 98 1.38 -14.29 -4.38
C ALA A 98 0.72 -13.09 -5.07
N PHE A 99 -0.32 -12.51 -4.46
CA PHE A 99 -0.98 -11.30 -4.95
C PHE A 99 -0.02 -10.10 -4.98
N SER A 100 0.72 -9.87 -3.89
CA SER A 100 1.69 -8.77 -3.83
C SER A 100 2.91 -9.03 -4.73
N GLY A 101 3.38 -10.27 -4.82
CA GLY A 101 4.47 -10.62 -5.75
C GLY A 101 4.10 -10.33 -7.22
N ASN A 102 2.88 -10.69 -7.61
CA ASN A 102 2.40 -10.48 -8.97
C ASN A 102 2.15 -8.99 -9.28
N SER A 103 1.58 -8.22 -8.36
CA SER A 103 1.35 -6.78 -8.59
C SER A 103 2.66 -6.00 -8.63
N ALA A 104 3.64 -6.37 -7.80
CA ALA A 104 5.00 -5.82 -7.85
C ALA A 104 5.68 -6.07 -9.20
N ALA A 105 5.53 -7.28 -9.77
CA ALA A 105 6.13 -7.63 -11.05
C ALA A 105 5.51 -6.87 -12.25
N MET A 106 4.26 -6.42 -12.12
CA MET A 106 3.56 -5.66 -13.16
C MET A 106 3.74 -4.14 -13.04
N GLY A 107 4.14 -3.66 -11.86
CA GLY A 107 4.32 -2.24 -11.61
C GLY A 107 5.65 -1.69 -12.13
N MET A 108 5.70 -0.36 -12.27
CA MET A 108 6.92 0.38 -12.62
C MET A 108 7.58 1.04 -11.38
N GLY A 109 6.94 0.93 -10.22
CA GLY A 109 7.38 1.53 -8.97
C GLY A 109 8.39 0.68 -8.19
N ILE A 110 8.88 1.23 -7.10
CA ILE A 110 9.76 0.54 -6.16
C ILE A 110 8.91 -0.46 -5.37
N SER A 111 9.26 -1.75 -5.45
CA SER A 111 8.55 -2.79 -4.70
C SER A 111 9.38 -3.30 -3.52
N ARG A 112 8.72 -3.44 -2.36
CA ARG A 112 9.28 -3.99 -1.12
C ARG A 112 8.27 -4.95 -0.48
N ALA A 113 8.70 -6.18 -0.24
CA ALA A 113 7.90 -7.19 0.44
C ALA A 113 8.48 -7.47 1.84
N GLY A 114 7.69 -7.27 2.88
CA GLY A 114 8.02 -7.67 4.25
C GLY A 114 7.67 -9.15 4.47
N SER A 115 8.51 -9.89 5.20
CA SER A 115 8.17 -11.27 5.58
C SER A 115 7.04 -11.31 6.62
N LYS A 116 6.44 -12.49 6.84
CA LYS A 116 5.28 -12.69 7.75
C LYS A 116 5.47 -12.19 9.19
N ASN A 117 6.71 -11.93 9.61
CA ASN A 117 7.08 -11.48 10.96
C ASN A 117 8.09 -10.33 10.94
N MET A 118 7.89 -9.29 10.13
CA MET A 118 8.83 -8.17 10.16
C MET A 118 8.15 -6.84 10.49
N GLY A 119 8.52 -6.35 11.67
CA GLY A 119 8.92 -4.97 11.83
C GLY A 119 10.20 -4.68 11.03
N SER A 120 10.08 -4.70 9.71
CA SER A 120 11.14 -4.27 8.81
C SER A 120 10.92 -2.81 8.53
N HIS A 121 11.71 -1.97 9.18
CA HIS A 121 12.04 -0.66 8.67
C HIS A 121 12.29 -0.78 7.15
N ILE A 122 11.46 -0.12 6.35
CA ILE A 122 11.65 -0.08 4.91
C ILE A 122 12.71 1.00 4.67
N ASP A 123 13.96 0.57 4.66
CA ASP A 123 15.08 1.42 4.26
C ASP A 123 14.98 1.70 2.77
N LEU A 124 14.49 2.90 2.45
CA LEU A 124 14.69 3.49 1.14
C LEU A 124 16.03 4.21 1.15
N THR A 125 16.87 3.92 0.17
CA THR A 125 18.10 4.70 -0.01
C THR A 125 17.74 6.17 -0.30
N PRO A 126 18.61 7.13 0.03
CA PRO A 126 18.39 8.53 -0.31
C PRO A 126 18.10 8.75 -1.80
N ASP A 127 18.72 7.97 -2.69
CA ASP A 127 18.49 8.02 -4.14
C ASP A 127 17.10 7.49 -4.52
N GLU A 128 16.62 6.44 -3.87
CA GLU A 128 15.25 5.92 -4.07
C GLU A 128 14.21 6.93 -3.60
N MET A 129 14.43 7.55 -2.45
CA MET A 129 13.56 8.64 -1.98
C MET A 129 13.60 9.83 -2.92
N HIS A 130 14.78 10.24 -3.41
CA HIS A 130 14.91 11.32 -4.38
C HIS A 130 14.21 10.98 -5.71
N ASN A 131 14.25 9.73 -6.18
CA ASN A 131 13.53 9.30 -7.38
C ASN A 131 12.02 9.35 -7.17
N LEU A 132 11.50 8.88 -6.03
CA LEU A 132 10.08 8.97 -5.71
C LEU A 132 9.56 10.41 -5.68
N VAL A 133 10.37 11.35 -5.20
CA VAL A 133 10.02 12.79 -5.21
C VAL A 133 10.26 13.43 -6.58
N GLY A 134 11.31 13.02 -7.28
CA GLY A 134 11.84 13.65 -8.49
C GLY A 134 11.17 13.23 -9.80
N VAL A 135 10.54 12.05 -9.87
CA VAL A 135 9.96 11.48 -11.11
C VAL A 135 8.86 12.36 -11.73
N ARG A 136 8.23 13.28 -10.97
CA ARG A 136 7.31 14.29 -11.56
C ARG A 136 7.91 15.68 -11.80
N SER A 137 9.07 16.01 -11.23
CA SER A 137 9.70 17.32 -11.48
C SER A 137 10.11 17.53 -12.95
N ASN A 138 10.40 16.42 -13.65
CA ASN A 138 10.69 16.44 -15.09
C ASN A 138 9.43 16.50 -15.96
N LEU A 139 8.27 16.04 -15.47
CA LEU A 139 6.98 16.19 -16.18
C LEU A 139 6.45 17.63 -16.10
N GLU A 140 6.65 18.30 -14.97
CA GLU A 140 6.28 19.72 -14.80
C GLU A 140 7.24 20.67 -15.55
N ARG A 141 8.51 20.29 -15.75
CA ARG A 141 9.48 21.07 -16.55
C ARG A 141 9.38 20.86 -18.06
N GLY A 142 8.77 19.76 -18.50
CA GLY A 142 8.58 19.47 -19.93
C GLY A 142 7.36 20.14 -20.58
N SER A 143 6.63 20.97 -19.83
CA SER A 143 5.39 21.62 -20.27
C SER A 143 5.50 23.15 -20.47
N ASN A 144 6.73 23.70 -20.53
CA ASN A 144 6.97 25.13 -20.83
C ASN A 144 7.62 25.31 -22.20
#